data_AF-A0A9W4GK21-F1
#
_entry.id   AF-A0A9W4GK21-F1
#
_cell.length_a   1.000
_cell.length_b   1.000
_cell.length_c   1.000
_cell.angle_alpha   90.00
_cell.angle_beta   90.00
_cell.angle_gamma   90.00
#
_symmetry.space_group_name_H-M   'P 1'
#
loop_
_entity.id
_entity.type
_entity.pdbx_description
1 polymer ?
#
loop_
_entity_poly.entity_id
_entity_poly.type
_entity_poly.pdbx_seq_one_letter_code
_entity_poly.pdbx_strand_id
1 'polypeptide(L)'
;MAYNDDAVLAKLSALNETQESIVTVAQWVMFHRRHADRTGQLWLQRLKDSGSNKRLNLIYLANEVAQQSKARRKDDFLIAFSPVIAEATATAYKGATSDVQNKLRRVVEVWRQRQIFEVPIQEAIESRIDELDKSRSSSAKRGGSSIFSPNANDFPRELSPLLAPQQALSKLILSTMTSTKAATQDYEKLTDPNTAISSAPVHAARLNGLLKTLANAEGAVAESIKARQILIHGLEKILDTNRTALAAEEAQVAEIASRKVEIDNKKREVEEAIMRGLSSNSNPTTPAADGAPTVQSLPVTTASEPDRPEIEPLSPPTFPHATDPLIADFKPDQVFPTEDYANLSLTPPAIGSDLLSSLSTSNSYGLAPAIGSAKKRKMESNEDFPDLGGDVMDGLDDDVAAMLRQDTASFS
;
A
#
# COMPACT_ATOMS: atom_id res chain seq x y z
N MET A 1 -30.65 4.76 23.01
CA MET A 1 -29.84 5.91 23.46
C MET A 1 -30.18 7.06 22.52
N ALA A 2 -30.58 8.22 23.05
CA ALA A 2 -30.97 9.37 22.23
C ALA A 2 -29.74 9.94 21.48
N TYR A 3 -29.98 10.56 20.33
CA TYR A 3 -28.94 11.26 19.59
C TYR A 3 -28.64 12.60 20.22
N ASN A 4 -27.38 12.84 20.55
CA ASN A 4 -26.82 14.16 20.86
C ASN A 4 -25.33 14.15 20.52
N ASP A 5 -24.74 15.34 20.39
CA ASP A 5 -23.34 15.50 19.98
C ASP A 5 -22.37 14.82 20.96
N ASP A 6 -22.65 14.90 22.26
CA ASP A 6 -21.82 14.29 23.31
C ASP A 6 -21.80 12.75 23.20
N ALA A 7 -22.93 12.13 22.87
CA ALA A 7 -23.04 10.69 22.67
C ALA A 7 -22.23 10.25 21.45
N VAL A 8 -22.25 11.04 20.36
CA VAL A 8 -21.40 10.78 19.18
C VAL A 8 -19.93 10.87 19.57
N LEU A 9 -19.51 11.96 20.23
CA LEU A 9 -18.12 12.15 20.65
C LEU A 9 -17.64 11.08 21.64
N ALA A 10 -18.50 10.64 22.56
CA ALA A 10 -18.22 9.55 23.48
C ALA A 10 -18.02 8.22 22.72
N LYS A 11 -18.89 7.89 21.76
CA LYS A 11 -18.75 6.69 20.91
C LYS A 11 -17.47 6.73 20.08
N LEU A 12 -17.17 7.87 19.44
CA LEU A 12 -15.94 8.05 18.67
C LEU A 12 -14.69 7.95 19.56
N SER A 13 -14.77 8.43 20.80
CA SER A 13 -13.65 8.35 21.76
C SER A 13 -13.44 6.93 22.31
N ALA A 14 -14.51 6.17 22.53
CA ALA A 14 -14.46 4.78 22.96
C ALA A 14 -14.10 3.77 21.85
N LEU A 15 -14.15 4.19 20.57
CA LEU A 15 -13.85 3.36 19.41
C LEU A 15 -12.44 2.75 19.48
N ASN A 16 -12.31 1.42 19.38
CA ASN A 16 -11.02 0.74 19.33
C ASN A 16 -10.82 0.06 17.96
N GLU A 17 -9.74 -0.70 17.80
CA GLU A 17 -9.38 -1.35 16.53
C GLU A 17 -10.12 -2.68 16.28
N THR A 18 -10.90 -3.18 17.25
CA THR A 18 -11.61 -4.46 17.08
C THR A 18 -12.78 -4.30 16.13
N GLN A 19 -12.99 -5.33 15.30
CA GLN A 19 -14.09 -5.34 14.34
C GLN A 19 -15.45 -5.17 15.04
N GLU A 20 -15.63 -5.80 16.21
CA GLU A 20 -16.86 -5.68 17.01
C GLU A 20 -17.13 -4.23 17.44
N SER A 21 -16.10 -3.50 17.91
CA SER A 21 -16.23 -2.09 18.28
C SER A 21 -16.64 -1.24 17.08
N ILE A 22 -15.96 -1.42 15.94
CA ILE A 22 -16.21 -0.68 14.71
C ILE A 22 -17.63 -0.94 14.19
N VAL A 23 -18.04 -2.20 14.09
CA VAL A 23 -19.37 -2.58 13.60
C VAL A 23 -20.47 -2.08 14.52
N THR A 24 -20.30 -2.23 15.84
CA THR A 24 -21.31 -1.78 16.81
C THR A 24 -21.51 -0.27 16.78
N VAL A 25 -20.42 0.50 16.68
CA VAL A 25 -20.51 1.97 16.56
C VAL A 25 -21.10 2.35 15.20
N ALA A 26 -20.70 1.69 14.10
CA ALA A 26 -21.26 1.93 12.78
C ALA A 26 -22.78 1.71 12.75
N GLN A 27 -23.26 0.61 13.32
CA GLN A 27 -24.71 0.32 13.43
C GLN A 27 -25.46 1.42 14.16
N TRP A 28 -24.93 1.89 15.30
CA TRP A 28 -25.56 2.98 16.06
C TRP A 28 -25.56 4.30 15.29
N VAL A 29 -24.48 4.61 14.58
CA VAL A 29 -24.37 5.78 13.71
C VAL A 29 -25.38 5.71 12.56
N MET A 30 -25.48 4.56 11.88
CA MET A 30 -26.43 4.34 10.79
C MET A 30 -27.89 4.36 11.22
N PHE A 31 -28.19 3.94 12.46
CA PHE A 31 -29.54 4.06 13.02
C PHE A 31 -29.98 5.54 13.08
N HIS A 32 -29.05 6.45 13.36
CA HIS A 32 -29.28 7.89 13.43
C HIS A 32 -28.94 8.66 12.14
N ARG A 33 -29.10 8.03 10.97
CA ARG A 33 -28.78 8.63 9.65
C ARG A 33 -29.40 10.00 9.36
N ARG A 34 -30.51 10.37 10.03
CA ARG A 34 -31.12 11.70 9.92
C ARG A 34 -30.16 12.82 10.35
N HIS A 35 -29.12 12.48 11.10
CA HIS A 35 -28.08 13.38 11.55
C HIS A 35 -26.73 13.05 10.88
N ALA A 36 -26.73 12.51 9.66
CA ALA A 36 -25.52 12.12 8.94
C ALA A 36 -24.54 13.30 8.79
N ASP A 37 -25.02 14.47 8.39
CA ASP A 37 -24.19 15.67 8.23
C ASP A 37 -23.50 16.09 9.52
N ARG A 38 -24.27 16.18 10.62
CA ARG A 38 -23.73 16.54 11.93
C ARG A 38 -22.73 15.50 12.43
N THR A 39 -23.04 14.22 12.22
CA THR A 39 -22.14 13.12 12.60
C THR A 39 -20.85 13.13 11.78
N GLY A 40 -20.92 13.43 10.48
CA GLY A 40 -19.76 13.57 9.60
C GLY A 40 -18.83 14.71 10.03
N GLN A 41 -19.40 15.84 10.44
CA GLN A 41 -18.65 16.98 10.98
C GLN A 41 -17.93 16.64 12.29
N LEU A 42 -18.66 16.04 13.26
CA LEU A 42 -18.09 15.62 14.55
C LEU A 42 -17.01 14.55 14.36
N TRP A 43 -17.20 13.64 13.40
CA TRP A 43 -16.21 12.65 13.02
C TRP A 43 -14.93 13.29 12.48
N LEU A 44 -15.04 14.26 11.56
CA LEU A 44 -13.88 14.97 11.03
C LEU A 44 -13.14 15.74 12.12
N GLN A 45 -13.86 16.46 12.97
CA GLN A 45 -13.28 17.18 14.11
C GLN A 45 -12.51 16.20 15.00
N ARG A 46 -13.13 15.09 15.39
CA ARG A 46 -12.49 14.09 16.24
C ARG A 46 -11.26 13.46 15.58
N LEU A 47 -11.28 13.25 14.26
CA LEU A 47 -10.16 12.74 13.49
C LEU A 47 -8.97 13.71 13.51
N LYS A 48 -9.22 15.01 13.34
CA LYS A 48 -8.18 16.04 13.44
C LYS A 48 -7.53 16.06 14.83
N ASP A 49 -8.33 15.96 15.87
CA ASP A 49 -7.90 15.98 17.29
C ASP A 49 -7.29 14.65 17.79
N SER A 50 -7.27 13.61 16.95
CA SER A 50 -6.80 12.28 17.33
C SER A 50 -5.37 11.99 16.84
N GLY A 51 -4.65 11.13 17.56
CA GLY A 51 -3.34 10.60 17.11
C GLY A 51 -3.46 9.55 16.00
N SER A 52 -2.33 9.21 15.34
CA SER A 52 -2.28 8.35 14.14
C SER A 52 -3.08 7.04 14.24
N ASN A 53 -2.91 6.26 15.30
CA ASN A 53 -3.63 4.98 15.47
C ASN A 53 -5.15 5.19 15.61
N LYS A 54 -5.56 6.24 16.32
CA LYS A 54 -6.97 6.56 16.50
C LYS A 54 -7.60 7.10 15.21
N ARG A 55 -6.85 7.88 14.41
CA ARG A 55 -7.27 8.31 13.07
C ARG A 55 -7.55 7.12 12.15
N LEU A 56 -6.72 6.08 12.19
CA LEU A 56 -6.97 4.85 11.44
C LEU A 56 -8.29 4.18 11.83
N ASN A 57 -8.57 4.02 13.14
CA ASN A 57 -9.83 3.44 13.60
C ASN A 57 -11.05 4.26 13.14
N LEU A 58 -10.93 5.59 13.16
CA LEU A 58 -11.97 6.49 12.66
C LEU A 58 -12.19 6.35 11.15
N ILE A 59 -11.13 6.12 10.36
CA ILE A 59 -11.24 5.82 8.93
C ILE A 59 -11.89 4.45 8.70
N TYR A 60 -11.59 3.44 9.52
CA TYR A 60 -12.28 2.14 9.46
C TYR A 60 -13.77 2.26 9.77
N LEU A 61 -14.14 3.08 10.76
CA LEU A 61 -15.54 3.39 11.03
C LEU A 61 -16.22 4.05 9.84
N ALA A 62 -15.60 5.08 9.24
CA ALA A 62 -16.16 5.74 8.06
C ALA A 62 -16.31 4.76 6.88
N ASN A 63 -15.34 3.88 6.68
CA ASN A 63 -15.41 2.82 5.69
C ASN A 63 -16.59 1.87 5.93
N GLU A 64 -16.77 1.38 7.16
CA GLU A 64 -17.89 0.49 7.53
C GLU A 64 -19.24 1.16 7.29
N VAL A 65 -19.39 2.42 7.73
CA VAL A 65 -20.62 3.20 7.54
C VAL A 65 -20.89 3.45 6.05
N ALA A 66 -19.90 3.90 5.28
CA ALA A 66 -20.06 4.20 3.85
C ALA A 66 -20.45 2.95 3.04
N GLN A 67 -19.79 1.82 3.30
CA GLN A 67 -20.11 0.56 2.63
C GLN A 67 -21.51 0.05 2.98
N GLN A 68 -21.88 0.05 4.26
CA GLN A 68 -23.21 -0.38 4.67
C GLN A 68 -24.30 0.58 4.19
N SER A 69 -24.05 1.88 4.16
CA SER A 69 -24.95 2.87 3.56
C SER A 69 -25.20 2.57 2.08
N LYS A 70 -24.14 2.33 1.31
CA LYS A 70 -24.25 1.97 -0.11
C LYS A 70 -25.00 0.66 -0.31
N ALA A 71 -24.66 -0.38 0.45
CA ALA A 71 -25.31 -1.70 0.34
C ALA A 71 -26.82 -1.63 0.65
N ARG A 72 -27.21 -0.75 1.58
CA ARG A 72 -28.62 -0.53 1.96
C ARG A 72 -29.33 0.52 1.09
N ARG A 73 -28.66 1.08 0.08
CA ARG A 73 -29.14 2.19 -0.78
C ARG A 73 -29.61 3.40 0.03
N LYS A 74 -28.84 3.77 1.05
CA LYS A 74 -29.08 4.91 1.93
C LYS A 74 -27.88 5.83 1.89
N ASP A 75 -27.93 6.78 0.97
CA ASP A 75 -26.76 7.59 0.60
C ASP A 75 -26.52 8.78 1.55
N ASP A 76 -27.31 8.93 2.63
CA ASP A 76 -27.19 10.03 3.61
C ASP A 76 -25.73 10.21 4.09
N PHE A 77 -25.06 9.11 4.47
CA PHE A 77 -23.66 9.15 4.91
C PHE A 77 -22.66 9.26 3.77
N LEU A 78 -22.98 8.79 2.56
CA LEU A 78 -22.12 8.99 1.39
C LEU A 78 -22.07 10.49 1.04
N ILE A 79 -23.23 11.15 1.02
CA ILE A 79 -23.36 12.59 0.80
C ILE A 79 -22.63 13.36 1.91
N ALA A 80 -22.85 13.00 3.18
CA ALA A 80 -22.22 13.68 4.31
C ALA A 80 -20.69 13.52 4.33
N PHE A 81 -20.14 12.36 3.94
CA PHE A 81 -18.70 12.14 3.91
C PHE A 81 -18.02 12.69 2.66
N SER A 82 -18.70 12.75 1.52
CA SER A 82 -18.16 13.21 0.23
C SER A 82 -17.33 14.51 0.31
N PRO A 83 -17.79 15.61 0.94
CA PRO A 83 -17.02 16.85 1.00
C PRO A 83 -15.80 16.80 1.94
N VAL A 84 -15.78 15.87 2.90
CA VAL A 84 -14.77 15.84 3.98
C VAL A 84 -13.78 14.68 3.86
N ILE A 85 -14.10 13.62 3.11
CA ILE A 85 -13.35 12.37 3.11
C ILE A 85 -11.94 12.52 2.55
N ALA A 86 -11.74 13.36 1.53
CA ALA A 86 -10.43 13.63 0.97
C ALA A 86 -9.52 14.36 1.96
N GLU A 87 -10.08 15.28 2.76
CA GLU A 87 -9.31 16.01 3.78
C GLU A 87 -9.02 15.12 4.98
N ALA A 88 -10.02 14.34 5.41
CA ALA A 88 -9.89 13.40 6.52
C ALA A 88 -8.83 12.33 6.23
N THR A 89 -8.85 11.76 5.02
CA THR A 89 -7.88 10.73 4.61
C THR A 89 -6.47 11.31 4.55
N ALA A 90 -6.30 12.50 3.99
CA ALA A 90 -5.01 13.20 3.97
C ALA A 90 -4.49 13.50 5.39
N THR A 91 -5.38 13.92 6.30
CA THR A 91 -5.04 14.19 7.71
C THR A 91 -4.66 12.91 8.47
N ALA A 92 -5.34 11.80 8.19
CA ALA A 92 -4.99 10.49 8.73
C ALA A 92 -3.66 9.98 8.19
N TYR A 93 -3.35 10.27 6.92
CA TYR A 93 -2.13 9.85 6.24
C TYR A 93 -0.90 10.66 6.64
N LYS A 94 -1.07 11.98 6.86
CA LYS A 94 0.00 12.90 7.23
C LYS A 94 0.55 12.60 8.62
N GLY A 95 1.85 12.31 8.68
CA GLY A 95 2.55 12.02 9.95
C GLY A 95 2.29 10.62 10.51
N ALA A 96 1.59 9.76 9.77
CA ALA A 96 1.40 8.37 10.14
C ALA A 96 2.65 7.51 9.87
N THR A 97 2.77 6.39 10.60
CA THR A 97 3.80 5.37 10.34
C THR A 97 3.54 4.68 9.01
N SER A 98 4.57 4.07 8.42
CA SER A 98 4.46 3.33 7.14
C SER A 98 3.34 2.28 7.19
N ASP A 99 3.21 1.55 8.30
CA ASP A 99 2.19 0.52 8.47
C ASP A 99 0.77 1.10 8.44
N VAL A 100 0.54 2.23 9.11
CA VAL A 100 -0.76 2.92 9.10
C VAL A 100 -1.05 3.50 7.73
N GLN A 101 -0.06 4.06 7.06
CA GLN A 101 -0.18 4.57 5.69
C GLN A 101 -0.60 3.46 4.71
N ASN A 102 0.03 2.28 4.79
CA ASN A 102 -0.34 1.12 3.97
C ASN A 102 -1.77 0.64 4.24
N LYS A 103 -2.19 0.62 5.51
CA LYS A 103 -3.57 0.30 5.90
C LYS A 103 -4.57 1.32 5.34
N LEU A 104 -4.25 2.62 5.37
CA LEU A 104 -5.09 3.68 4.80
C LEU A 104 -5.19 3.54 3.27
N ARG A 105 -4.09 3.29 2.57
CA ARG A 105 -4.11 3.02 1.12
C ARG A 105 -4.99 1.83 0.77
N ARG A 106 -4.95 0.77 1.58
CA ARG A 106 -5.82 -0.39 1.38
C ARG A 106 -7.30 -0.02 1.51
N VAL A 107 -7.67 0.88 2.41
CA VAL A 107 -9.05 1.38 2.52
C VAL A 107 -9.45 2.18 1.28
N VAL A 108 -8.58 3.09 0.81
CA VAL A 108 -8.82 3.90 -0.40
C VAL A 108 -8.97 3.01 -1.65
N GLU A 109 -8.15 1.97 -1.75
CA GLU A 109 -8.25 0.95 -2.79
C GLU A 109 -9.61 0.25 -2.75
N VAL A 110 -10.07 -0.13 -1.56
CA VAL A 110 -11.39 -0.77 -1.39
C VAL A 110 -12.52 0.19 -1.79
N TRP A 111 -12.39 1.48 -1.52
CA TRP A 111 -13.36 2.48 -1.98
C TRP A 111 -13.42 2.55 -3.50
N ARG A 112 -12.27 2.52 -4.19
CA ARG A 112 -12.21 2.47 -5.66
C ARG A 112 -12.85 1.20 -6.21
N GLN A 113 -12.44 0.03 -5.72
CA GLN A 113 -12.92 -1.27 -6.21
C GLN A 113 -14.42 -1.44 -6.04
N ARG A 114 -15.00 -0.91 -4.96
CA ARG A 114 -16.44 -0.97 -4.67
C ARG A 114 -17.20 0.27 -5.16
N GLN A 115 -16.51 1.19 -5.84
CA GLN A 115 -17.02 2.48 -6.31
C GLN A 115 -17.77 3.26 -5.22
N ILE A 116 -17.28 3.25 -3.97
CA ILE A 116 -18.00 3.81 -2.81
C ILE A 116 -18.26 5.30 -2.99
N PHE A 117 -17.28 6.03 -3.50
CA PHE A 117 -17.38 7.45 -3.83
C PHE A 117 -17.29 7.63 -5.36
N GLU A 118 -17.84 8.75 -5.84
CA GLU A 118 -17.73 9.17 -7.23
C GLU A 118 -16.27 9.37 -7.66
N VAL A 119 -15.99 9.16 -8.94
CA VAL A 119 -14.64 9.22 -9.51
C VAL A 119 -13.88 10.51 -9.14
N PRO A 120 -14.47 11.72 -9.21
CA PRO A 120 -13.74 12.94 -8.85
C PRO A 120 -13.31 12.99 -7.38
N ILE A 121 -14.10 12.39 -6.48
CA ILE A 121 -13.78 12.32 -5.05
C ILE A 121 -12.66 11.31 -4.83
N GLN A 122 -12.74 10.15 -5.49
CA GLN A 122 -11.69 9.13 -5.44
C GLN A 122 -10.35 9.68 -5.92
N GLU A 123 -10.32 10.37 -7.07
CA GLU A 123 -9.13 11.03 -7.60
C GLU A 123 -8.60 12.12 -6.66
N ALA A 124 -9.48 12.90 -6.03
CA ALA A 124 -9.08 13.90 -5.04
C ALA A 124 -8.44 13.27 -3.78
N ILE A 125 -8.92 12.11 -3.34
CA ILE A 125 -8.29 11.35 -2.24
C ILE A 125 -6.90 10.89 -2.65
N GLU A 126 -6.79 10.23 -3.81
CA GLU A 126 -5.52 9.67 -4.32
C GLU A 126 -4.48 10.76 -4.58
N SER A 127 -4.86 11.86 -5.24
CA SER A 127 -3.97 13.01 -5.51
C SER A 127 -3.39 13.60 -4.23
N ARG A 128 -4.21 13.76 -3.17
CA ARG A 128 -3.73 14.31 -1.88
C ARG A 128 -2.77 13.36 -1.17
N ILE A 129 -2.98 12.06 -1.28
CA ILE A 129 -2.03 11.08 -0.73
C ILE A 129 -0.71 11.17 -1.50
N ASP A 130 -0.76 11.17 -2.83
CA ASP A 130 0.43 11.22 -3.67
C ASP A 130 1.24 12.52 -3.50
N GLU A 131 0.58 13.66 -3.30
CA GLU A 131 1.22 14.92 -2.93
C GLU A 131 1.95 14.82 -1.57
N LEU A 132 1.36 14.13 -0.59
CA LEU A 132 2.00 13.89 0.71
C LEU A 132 3.23 12.97 0.58
N ASP A 133 3.22 12.01 -0.33
CA ASP A 133 4.39 11.17 -0.58
C ASP A 133 5.48 11.90 -1.36
N LYS A 134 5.10 12.70 -2.37
CA LYS A 134 6.04 13.56 -3.11
C LYS A 134 6.71 14.56 -2.18
N SER A 135 5.93 15.22 -1.32
CA SER A 135 6.48 16.16 -0.33
C SER A 135 7.39 15.47 0.69
N ARG A 136 7.10 14.21 1.07
CA ARG A 136 7.97 13.38 1.92
C ARG A 136 9.26 12.96 1.20
N SER A 137 9.20 12.62 -0.08
CA SER A 137 10.37 12.27 -0.90
C SER A 137 11.30 13.47 -1.16
N SER A 138 10.73 14.68 -1.27
CA SER A 138 11.50 15.92 -1.43
C SER A 138 12.21 16.36 -0.14
N SER A 139 11.64 16.02 1.02
CA SER A 139 12.25 16.24 2.34
C SER A 139 13.20 15.10 2.76
N ALA A 140 13.14 13.93 2.11
CA ALA A 140 14.04 12.79 2.36
C ALA A 140 15.43 12.90 1.72
N LYS A 141 15.76 13.99 1.00
CA LYS A 141 17.13 14.26 0.50
C LYS A 141 18.12 14.73 1.59
N ARG A 142 17.71 14.80 2.85
CA ARG A 142 18.59 15.11 3.99
C ARG A 142 18.30 14.17 5.16
N GLY A 143 18.88 12.98 5.14
CA GLY A 143 18.82 12.05 6.27
C GLY A 143 18.80 10.62 5.79
N GLY A 144 19.99 10.01 5.73
CA GLY A 144 20.13 8.60 5.40
C GLY A 144 19.23 7.74 6.27
N SER A 145 18.33 7.00 5.65
CA SER A 145 17.57 5.97 6.33
C SER A 145 17.42 4.76 5.41
N SER A 146 18.25 3.78 5.73
CA SER A 146 18.11 2.34 5.51
C SER A 146 17.27 1.85 4.33
N ILE A 147 17.99 1.44 3.28
CA ILE A 147 17.52 0.67 2.12
C ILE A 147 17.28 -0.82 2.49
N PHE A 148 17.21 -1.15 3.78
CA PHE A 148 17.02 -2.50 4.29
C PHE A 148 15.82 -2.54 5.24
N SER A 149 14.60 -2.46 4.68
CA SER A 149 13.38 -2.86 5.37
C SER A 149 12.68 -3.95 4.56
N PRO A 150 12.42 -5.15 5.12
CA PRO A 150 11.97 -6.31 4.36
C PRO A 150 10.44 -6.33 4.28
N ASN A 151 9.85 -5.45 3.46
CA ASN A 151 8.49 -5.69 2.97
C ASN A 151 8.58 -6.37 1.60
N ALA A 152 8.37 -7.68 1.59
CA ALA A 152 8.50 -8.59 0.45
C ALA A 152 7.45 -8.39 -0.68
N ASN A 153 6.73 -7.26 -0.69
CA ASN A 153 5.67 -6.98 -1.67
C ASN A 153 5.90 -5.73 -2.52
N ASP A 154 7.04 -5.06 -2.37
CA ASP A 154 7.37 -3.87 -3.18
C ASP A 154 8.74 -4.02 -3.85
N PHE A 155 9.05 -5.24 -4.32
CA PHE A 155 10.26 -5.45 -5.10
C PHE A 155 10.01 -4.99 -6.54
N PRO A 156 10.77 -4.00 -7.05
CA PRO A 156 10.60 -3.52 -8.41
C PRO A 156 10.76 -4.69 -9.39
N ARG A 157 9.80 -4.86 -10.30
CA ARG A 157 9.78 -5.99 -11.26
C ARG A 157 11.04 -6.05 -12.12
N GLU A 158 11.64 -4.90 -12.42
CA GLU A 158 12.92 -4.79 -13.14
C GLU A 158 14.10 -5.40 -12.37
N LEU A 159 14.05 -5.41 -11.05
CA LEU A 159 15.09 -5.98 -10.20
C LEU A 159 14.83 -7.45 -9.85
N SER A 160 13.64 -7.99 -10.17
CA SER A 160 13.26 -9.41 -9.99
C SER A 160 14.36 -10.43 -10.34
N PRO A 161 15.08 -10.31 -11.48
CA PRO A 161 16.12 -11.29 -11.82
C PRO A 161 17.35 -11.25 -10.91
N LEU A 162 17.57 -10.19 -10.12
CA LEU A 162 18.71 -10.06 -9.22
C LEU A 162 18.51 -10.72 -7.85
N LEU A 163 17.26 -11.00 -7.47
CA LEU A 163 16.95 -11.49 -6.14
C LEU A 163 17.59 -12.85 -5.86
N ALA A 164 17.44 -13.81 -6.77
CA ALA A 164 18.00 -15.15 -6.61
C ALA A 164 19.55 -15.15 -6.60
N PRO A 165 20.25 -14.46 -7.52
CA PRO A 165 21.70 -14.28 -7.46
C PRO A 165 22.18 -13.63 -6.14
N GLN A 166 21.51 -12.59 -5.67
CA GLN A 166 21.88 -11.89 -4.42
C GLN A 166 21.67 -12.77 -3.18
N GLN A 167 20.59 -13.55 -3.14
CA GLN A 167 20.32 -14.50 -2.06
C GLN A 167 21.34 -15.65 -2.06
N ALA A 168 21.69 -16.18 -3.24
CA ALA A 168 22.73 -17.19 -3.37
C ALA A 168 24.06 -16.66 -2.83
N LEU A 169 24.48 -15.47 -3.25
CA LEU A 169 25.71 -14.85 -2.75
C LEU A 169 25.68 -14.68 -1.22
N SER A 170 24.58 -14.18 -0.66
CA SER A 170 24.42 -13.99 0.78
C SER A 170 24.62 -15.29 1.57
N LYS A 171 24.12 -16.42 1.07
CA LYS A 171 24.30 -17.74 1.71
C LYS A 171 25.75 -18.22 1.67
N LEU A 172 26.47 -17.92 0.59
CA LEU A 172 27.85 -18.37 0.39
C LEU A 172 28.86 -17.54 1.20
N ILE A 173 28.59 -16.26 1.47
CA ILE A 173 29.54 -15.35 2.16
C ILE A 173 30.07 -15.94 3.46
N LEU A 174 29.20 -16.44 4.34
CA LEU A 174 29.62 -16.93 5.65
C LEU A 174 30.45 -18.21 5.55
N SER A 175 30.06 -19.12 4.63
CA SER A 175 30.79 -20.36 4.37
C SER A 175 32.18 -20.09 3.81
N THR A 176 32.29 -19.24 2.78
CA THR A 176 33.56 -18.84 2.18
C THR A 176 34.46 -18.16 3.21
N MET A 177 33.93 -17.23 4.01
CA MET A 177 34.71 -16.55 5.05
C MET A 177 35.25 -17.53 6.10
N THR A 178 34.41 -18.44 6.58
CA THR A 178 34.80 -19.39 7.64
C THR A 178 35.85 -20.37 7.12
N SER A 179 35.63 -20.93 5.93
CA SER A 179 36.57 -21.89 5.34
C SER A 179 37.92 -21.25 5.00
N THR A 180 37.92 -20.02 4.48
CA THR A 180 39.17 -19.30 4.15
C THR A 180 39.95 -18.95 5.40
N LYS A 181 39.27 -18.50 6.47
CA LYS A 181 39.92 -18.23 7.76
C LYS A 181 40.53 -19.48 8.37
N ALA A 182 39.80 -20.59 8.38
CA ALA A 182 40.30 -21.86 8.90
C ALA A 182 41.53 -22.35 8.11
N ALA A 183 41.48 -22.31 6.78
CA ALA A 183 42.60 -22.70 5.93
C ALA A 183 43.83 -21.79 6.13
N THR A 184 43.64 -20.48 6.25
CA THR A 184 44.73 -19.53 6.51
C THR A 184 45.37 -19.79 7.87
N GLN A 185 44.55 -19.96 8.90
CA GLN A 185 45.03 -20.20 10.25
C GLN A 185 45.79 -21.53 10.38
N ASP A 186 45.30 -22.59 9.74
CA ASP A 186 45.95 -23.90 9.77
C ASP A 186 47.24 -23.92 8.92
N TYR A 187 47.26 -23.16 7.82
CA TYR A 187 48.46 -22.95 7.02
C TYR A 187 49.54 -22.25 7.85
N GLU A 188 49.21 -21.09 8.44
CA GLU A 188 50.14 -20.30 9.25
C GLU A 188 50.75 -21.13 10.40
N LYS A 189 49.92 -21.88 11.14
CA LYS A 189 50.37 -22.77 12.21
C LYS A 189 51.35 -23.85 11.76
N LEU A 190 51.24 -24.33 10.52
CA LEU A 190 52.09 -25.42 10.01
C LEU A 190 53.32 -24.90 9.27
N THR A 191 53.33 -23.64 8.84
CA THR A 191 54.46 -22.99 8.18
C THR A 191 55.30 -22.08 9.10
N ASP A 192 54.87 -21.83 10.33
CA ASP A 192 55.65 -21.03 11.29
C ASP A 192 56.97 -21.74 11.65
N PRO A 193 58.14 -21.12 11.39
CA PRO A 193 59.47 -21.68 11.68
C PRO A 193 59.71 -22.05 13.14
N ASN A 194 58.95 -21.47 14.07
CA ASN A 194 59.07 -21.73 15.51
C ASN A 194 58.18 -22.90 15.99
N THR A 195 57.39 -23.51 15.11
CA THR A 195 56.55 -24.65 15.47
C THR A 195 57.41 -25.89 15.68
N ALA A 196 57.39 -26.44 16.90
CA ALA A 196 58.11 -27.66 17.21
C ALA A 196 57.69 -28.80 16.25
N ILE A 197 58.66 -29.34 15.51
CA ILE A 197 58.41 -30.42 14.54
C ILE A 197 58.01 -31.66 15.34
N SER A 198 56.73 -32.01 15.25
CA SER A 198 56.19 -33.25 15.82
C SER A 198 56.81 -34.47 15.12
N SER A 199 56.66 -35.65 15.71
CA SER A 199 57.12 -36.90 15.09
C SER A 199 56.65 -37.02 13.63
N ALA A 200 57.48 -37.64 12.77
CA ALA A 200 57.23 -37.72 11.33
C ALA A 200 55.81 -38.22 10.95
N PRO A 201 55.22 -39.23 11.63
CA PRO A 201 53.85 -39.66 11.35
C PRO A 201 52.80 -38.58 11.66
N VAL A 202 52.99 -37.84 12.76
CA VAL A 202 52.06 -36.79 13.21
C VAL A 202 52.16 -35.57 12.29
N HIS A 203 53.38 -35.21 11.84
CA HIS A 203 53.57 -34.13 10.90
C HIS A 203 52.92 -34.44 9.54
N ALA A 204 53.10 -35.66 9.02
CA ALA A 204 52.44 -36.10 7.78
C ALA A 204 50.90 -36.10 7.91
N ALA A 205 50.35 -36.53 9.04
CA ALA A 205 48.90 -36.49 9.28
C ALA A 205 48.36 -35.04 9.29
N ARG A 206 49.09 -34.10 9.91
CA ARG A 206 48.73 -32.67 9.93
C ARG A 206 48.75 -32.04 8.54
N LEU A 207 49.76 -32.34 7.72
CA LEU A 207 49.84 -31.86 6.32
C LEU A 207 48.67 -32.39 5.48
N ASN A 208 48.28 -33.66 5.64
CA ASN A 208 47.10 -34.20 4.98
C ASN A 208 45.80 -33.51 5.44
N GLY A 209 45.71 -33.18 6.74
CA GLY A 209 44.63 -32.36 7.27
C GLY A 209 44.56 -30.98 6.63
N LEU A 210 45.71 -30.31 6.49
CA LEU A 210 45.83 -29.00 5.84
C LEU A 210 45.43 -29.04 4.35
N LEU A 211 45.84 -30.07 3.61
CA LEU A 211 45.41 -30.23 2.21
C LEU A 211 43.89 -30.32 2.10
N LYS A 212 43.23 -31.03 3.02
CA LYS A 212 41.78 -31.13 3.06
C LYS A 212 41.11 -29.79 3.40
N THR A 213 41.64 -29.02 4.35
CA THR A 213 41.10 -27.71 4.70
C THR A 213 41.30 -26.68 3.59
N LEU A 214 42.46 -26.71 2.91
CA LEU A 214 42.74 -25.90 1.72
C LEU A 214 41.79 -26.23 0.56
N ALA A 215 41.59 -27.52 0.25
CA ALA A 215 40.66 -27.93 -0.80
C ALA A 215 39.21 -27.50 -0.52
N ASN A 216 38.78 -27.55 0.74
CA ASN A 216 37.46 -27.05 1.14
C ASN A 216 37.33 -25.53 0.96
N ALA A 217 38.38 -24.77 1.32
CA ALA A 217 38.40 -23.32 1.12
C ALA A 217 38.41 -22.95 -0.35
N GLU A 218 39.19 -23.66 -1.18
CA GLU A 218 39.21 -23.47 -2.63
C GLU A 218 37.82 -23.69 -3.25
N GLY A 219 37.15 -24.78 -2.90
CA GLY A 219 35.77 -25.06 -3.35
C GLY A 219 34.79 -23.97 -2.93
N ALA A 220 34.82 -23.55 -1.67
CA ALA A 220 33.94 -22.49 -1.15
C ALA A 220 34.20 -21.12 -1.81
N VAL A 221 35.44 -20.82 -2.20
CA VAL A 221 35.79 -19.60 -2.94
C VAL A 221 35.33 -19.70 -4.39
N ALA A 222 35.54 -20.85 -5.06
CA ALA A 222 35.11 -21.06 -6.44
C ALA A 222 33.59 -20.89 -6.62
N GLU A 223 32.80 -21.44 -5.69
CA GLU A 223 31.34 -21.26 -5.71
C GLU A 223 30.93 -19.79 -5.49
N SER A 224 31.63 -19.08 -4.59
CA SER A 224 31.40 -17.65 -4.33
C SER A 224 31.72 -16.79 -5.55
N ILE A 225 32.81 -17.09 -6.26
CA ILE A 225 33.19 -16.43 -7.52
C ILE A 225 32.09 -16.62 -8.56
N LYS A 226 31.62 -17.86 -8.75
CA LYS A 226 30.53 -18.16 -9.70
C LYS A 226 29.25 -17.41 -9.37
N ALA A 227 28.86 -17.36 -8.09
CA ALA A 227 27.69 -16.60 -7.65
C ALA A 227 27.82 -15.09 -7.92
N ARG A 228 29.01 -14.51 -7.69
CA ARG A 228 29.29 -13.10 -8.01
C ARG A 228 29.24 -12.81 -9.50
N GLN A 229 29.79 -13.69 -10.34
CA GLN A 229 29.74 -13.54 -11.80
C GLN A 229 28.30 -13.50 -12.32
N ILE A 230 27.42 -14.37 -11.81
CA ILE A 230 26.00 -14.39 -12.18
C ILE A 230 25.31 -13.08 -11.76
N LEU A 231 25.59 -12.59 -10.55
CA LEU A 231 25.03 -11.32 -10.05
C LEU A 231 25.48 -10.13 -10.91
N ILE A 232 26.78 -10.06 -11.23
CA ILE A 232 27.35 -8.99 -12.08
C ILE A 232 26.67 -8.99 -13.44
N HIS A 233 26.55 -10.16 -14.08
CA HIS A 233 25.90 -10.27 -15.39
C HIS A 233 24.44 -9.79 -15.37
N GLY A 234 23.70 -10.11 -14.30
CA GLY A 234 22.33 -9.61 -14.12
C GLY A 234 22.27 -8.09 -13.97
N LEU A 235 23.20 -7.50 -13.21
CA LEU A 235 23.30 -6.06 -13.01
C LEU A 235 23.65 -5.33 -14.32
N GLU A 236 24.61 -5.85 -15.08
CA GLU A 236 25.00 -5.32 -16.40
C GLU A 236 23.82 -5.31 -17.36
N LYS A 237 23.05 -6.42 -17.41
CA LYS A 237 21.86 -6.50 -18.26
C LYS A 237 20.84 -5.40 -17.95
N ILE A 238 20.54 -5.16 -16.68
CA ILE A 238 19.60 -4.09 -16.28
C ILE A 238 20.16 -2.72 -16.65
N LEU A 239 21.45 -2.51 -16.43
CA LEU A 239 22.13 -1.27 -16.75
C LEU A 239 22.11 -0.99 -18.27
N ASP A 240 22.31 -2.01 -19.11
CA ASP A 240 22.24 -1.86 -20.57
C ASP A 240 20.81 -1.57 -21.07
N THR A 241 19.79 -2.17 -20.45
CA THR A 241 18.38 -1.82 -20.72
C THR A 241 18.12 -0.34 -20.44
N ASN A 242 18.59 0.17 -19.29
CA ASN A 242 18.42 1.58 -18.93
C ASN A 242 19.20 2.52 -19.85
N ARG A 243 20.42 2.16 -20.26
CA ARG A 243 21.19 2.94 -21.24
C ARG A 243 20.48 3.04 -22.58
N THR A 244 19.87 1.94 -23.03
CA THR A 244 19.11 1.91 -24.29
C THR A 244 17.87 2.78 -24.21
N ALA A 245 17.12 2.70 -23.11
CA ALA A 245 15.95 3.55 -22.87
C ALA A 245 16.33 5.04 -22.83
N LEU A 246 17.40 5.38 -22.11
CA LEU A 246 17.92 6.75 -22.05
C LEU A 246 18.27 7.30 -23.44
N ALA A 247 18.99 6.52 -24.26
CA ALA A 247 19.33 6.93 -25.62
C ALA A 247 18.09 7.15 -26.50
N ALA A 248 17.05 6.34 -26.32
CA ALA A 248 15.78 6.51 -27.02
C ALA A 248 15.04 7.78 -26.59
N GLU A 249 15.00 8.08 -25.29
CA GLU A 249 14.39 9.30 -24.75
C GLU A 249 15.16 10.56 -25.20
N GLU A 250 16.49 10.52 -25.21
CA GLU A 250 17.33 11.62 -25.73
C GLU A 250 17.04 11.89 -27.21
N ALA A 251 16.89 10.84 -28.02
CA ALA A 251 16.51 10.96 -29.42
C ALA A 251 15.10 11.57 -29.59
N GLN A 252 14.14 11.17 -28.76
CA GLN A 252 12.78 11.75 -28.75
C GLN A 252 12.81 13.25 -28.41
N VAL A 253 13.61 13.65 -27.43
CA VAL A 253 13.76 15.07 -27.07
C VAL A 253 14.33 15.87 -28.25
N ALA A 254 15.35 15.34 -28.93
CA ALA A 254 15.93 15.98 -30.11
C ALA A 254 14.90 16.10 -31.26
N GLU A 255 14.09 15.07 -31.48
CA GLU A 255 13.03 15.09 -32.49
C GLU A 255 11.95 16.11 -32.17
N ILE A 256 11.46 16.16 -30.93
CA ILE A 256 10.47 17.14 -30.47
C ILE A 256 11.02 18.56 -30.62
N ALA A 257 12.29 18.79 -30.29
CA ALA A 257 12.93 20.08 -30.46
C ALA A 257 12.98 20.50 -31.94
N SER A 258 13.33 19.59 -32.84
CA SER A 258 13.32 19.83 -34.29
C SER A 258 11.93 20.20 -34.80
N ARG A 259 10.91 19.40 -34.42
CA ARG A 259 9.51 19.67 -34.78
C ARG A 259 9.03 21.02 -34.25
N LYS A 260 9.45 21.42 -33.04
CA LYS A 260 9.12 22.74 -32.47
C LYS A 260 9.66 23.87 -33.33
N VAL A 261 10.92 23.78 -33.77
CA VAL A 261 11.53 24.78 -34.66
C VAL A 261 10.80 24.85 -35.99
N GLU A 262 10.44 23.70 -36.58
CA GLU A 262 9.69 23.64 -37.83
C GLU A 262 8.33 24.35 -37.73
N ILE A 263 7.59 24.09 -36.65
CA ILE A 263 6.30 24.73 -36.40
C ILE A 263 6.45 26.23 -36.13
N ASP A 264 7.49 26.66 -35.41
CA ASP A 264 7.75 28.08 -35.15
C ASP A 264 8.07 28.84 -36.45
N ASN A 265 8.84 28.23 -37.35
CA ASN A 265 9.11 28.79 -38.68
C ASN A 265 7.82 28.92 -39.51
N LYS A 266 7.01 27.86 -39.57
CA LYS A 266 5.70 27.88 -40.27
C LYS A 266 4.78 28.95 -39.70
N LYS A 267 4.74 29.10 -38.37
CA LYS A 267 3.96 30.13 -37.68
C LYS A 267 4.43 31.52 -38.12
N ARG A 268 5.74 31.77 -38.15
CA ARG A 268 6.30 33.04 -38.59
C ARG A 268 5.98 33.35 -40.06
N GLU A 269 6.07 32.37 -40.96
CA GLU A 269 5.70 32.54 -42.37
C GLU A 269 4.22 32.93 -42.53
N VAL A 270 3.34 32.32 -41.74
CA VAL A 270 1.91 32.67 -41.72
C VAL A 270 1.71 34.10 -41.20
N GLU A 271 2.39 34.49 -40.11
CA GLU A 271 2.34 35.85 -39.57
C GLU A 271 2.84 36.90 -40.59
N GLU A 272 3.95 36.59 -41.29
CA GLU A 272 4.50 37.46 -42.35
C GLU A 272 3.55 37.57 -43.55
N ALA A 273 2.89 36.48 -43.95
CA ALA A 273 1.88 36.50 -45.02
C ALA A 273 0.66 37.36 -44.64
N ILE A 274 0.21 37.29 -43.37
CA ILE A 274 -0.87 38.14 -42.86
C ILE A 274 -0.47 39.62 -42.89
N MET A 275 0.73 39.97 -42.39
CA MET A 275 1.22 41.35 -42.41
C MET A 275 1.38 41.90 -43.83
N ARG A 276 1.86 41.08 -44.76
CA ARG A 276 1.95 41.45 -46.18
C ARG A 276 0.57 41.66 -46.80
N GLY A 277 -0.37 40.77 -46.55
CA GLY A 277 -1.76 40.87 -47.04
C GLY A 277 -2.49 42.11 -46.51
N LEU A 278 -2.25 42.48 -45.25
CA LEU A 278 -2.78 43.71 -44.64
C LEU A 278 -2.13 44.98 -45.21
N SER A 279 -0.83 44.94 -45.53
CA SER A 279 -0.09 46.10 -46.07
C SER A 279 -0.37 46.37 -47.55
N SER A 280 -0.69 45.33 -48.34
CA SER A 280 -1.11 45.51 -49.74
C SER A 280 -2.50 46.16 -49.90
N ASN A 281 -3.29 46.26 -48.83
CA ASN A 281 -4.62 46.88 -48.85
C ASN A 281 -4.64 48.34 -48.37
N SER A 282 -3.47 48.95 -48.09
CA SER A 282 -3.32 50.34 -47.69
C SER A 282 -2.54 51.15 -48.73
N ASN A 283 -3.17 51.46 -49.88
CA ASN A 283 -2.66 52.48 -50.79
C ASN A 283 -3.03 53.90 -50.30
N PRO A 284 -2.06 54.84 -50.18
CA PRO A 284 -2.32 56.22 -49.79
C PRO A 284 -2.39 57.11 -51.03
N THR A 285 -3.56 57.48 -51.52
CA THR A 285 -3.67 58.57 -52.52
C THR A 285 -5.08 59.17 -52.57
N THR A 286 -5.30 60.37 -51.99
CA THR A 286 -6.06 61.46 -52.66
C THR A 286 -5.91 62.80 -51.92
N PRO A 287 -5.85 63.95 -52.63
CA PRO A 287 -5.79 65.29 -52.06
C PRO A 287 -7.18 65.80 -51.63
N ALA A 288 -7.18 66.81 -50.76
CA ALA A 288 -8.36 67.51 -50.26
C ALA A 288 -9.24 68.10 -51.37
N ALA A 289 -10.56 67.86 -51.29
CA ALA A 289 -11.61 68.83 -51.63
C ALA A 289 -12.96 68.40 -51.01
N ASP A 290 -13.60 69.40 -50.42
CA ASP A 290 -14.88 69.49 -49.72
C ASP A 290 -16.09 68.66 -50.21
N GLY A 291 -16.98 68.34 -49.25
CA GLY A 291 -18.43 68.28 -49.47
C GLY A 291 -19.11 66.91 -49.30
N ALA A 292 -19.65 66.65 -48.11
CA ALA A 292 -20.55 65.52 -47.80
C ALA A 292 -21.99 65.74 -48.31
N PRO A 293 -22.95 64.80 -48.13
CA PRO A 293 -22.95 63.38 -48.52
C PRO A 293 -24.24 63.01 -49.32
N THR A 294 -24.16 62.08 -50.26
CA THR A 294 -25.37 61.39 -50.78
C THR A 294 -25.14 59.90 -51.03
N VAL A 295 -25.80 59.14 -50.16
CA VAL A 295 -26.30 57.77 -50.25
C VAL A 295 -26.63 57.29 -51.69
N GLN A 296 -26.01 56.21 -52.17
CA GLN A 296 -26.62 54.87 -52.41
C GLN A 296 -25.89 54.00 -53.47
N SER A 297 -25.78 52.71 -53.13
CA SER A 297 -25.71 51.51 -54.01
C SER A 297 -24.39 51.05 -54.63
N LEU A 298 -24.00 49.82 -54.27
CA LEU A 298 -23.19 48.89 -55.07
C LEU A 298 -23.74 47.46 -54.88
N PRO A 299 -23.81 46.62 -55.93
CA PRO A 299 -24.19 45.21 -55.84
C PRO A 299 -23.00 44.22 -55.90
N VAL A 300 -23.08 43.19 -55.04
CA VAL A 300 -22.88 41.73 -55.22
C VAL A 300 -21.54 41.13 -55.74
N THR A 301 -21.22 39.97 -55.13
CA THR A 301 -20.24 38.87 -55.42
C THR A 301 -18.93 38.94 -54.62
N THR A 302 -18.34 37.89 -54.00
CA THR A 302 -18.58 36.44 -53.88
C THR A 302 -17.54 35.85 -52.90
N ALA A 303 -17.92 34.86 -52.07
CA ALA A 303 -17.07 33.83 -51.40
C ALA A 303 -16.07 34.29 -50.31
N SER A 304 -15.74 33.56 -49.24
CA SER A 304 -16.32 32.47 -48.43
C SER A 304 -15.55 32.51 -47.10
N GLU A 305 -16.22 32.59 -45.95
CA GLU A 305 -15.60 32.59 -44.62
C GLU A 305 -15.39 31.13 -44.15
N PRO A 306 -14.21 30.73 -43.62
CA PRO A 306 -13.96 29.36 -43.22
C PRO A 306 -14.64 29.02 -41.87
N ASP A 307 -15.17 27.79 -41.82
CA ASP A 307 -16.00 27.20 -40.77
C ASP A 307 -15.58 27.47 -39.33
N ARG A 308 -16.53 27.99 -38.56
CA ARG A 308 -16.62 27.86 -37.10
C ARG A 308 -17.33 26.51 -36.82
N PRO A 309 -16.78 25.60 -36.00
CA PRO A 309 -17.42 24.32 -35.74
C PRO A 309 -18.79 24.50 -35.08
N GLU A 310 -19.80 23.84 -35.65
CA GLU A 310 -21.19 23.86 -35.19
C GLU A 310 -21.31 23.24 -33.80
N ILE A 311 -21.94 23.99 -32.89
CA ILE A 311 -22.44 23.50 -31.60
C ILE A 311 -23.80 22.86 -31.88
N GLU A 312 -23.86 21.53 -31.83
CA GLU A 312 -25.09 20.75 -31.99
C GLU A 312 -26.03 20.98 -30.80
N PRO A 313 -27.24 21.54 -30.99
CA PRO A 313 -28.23 21.63 -29.92
C PRO A 313 -28.93 20.28 -29.77
N LEU A 314 -28.52 19.48 -28.77
CA LEU A 314 -29.21 18.26 -28.35
C LEU A 314 -30.56 18.61 -27.67
N SER A 315 -31.58 18.88 -28.47
CA SER A 315 -32.99 18.78 -28.05
C SER A 315 -33.44 17.32 -28.22
N PRO A 316 -34.20 16.76 -27.25
CA PRO A 316 -34.43 15.31 -27.15
C PRO A 316 -35.34 14.78 -28.27
N PRO A 317 -35.09 13.55 -28.78
CA PRO A 317 -35.92 12.98 -29.83
C PRO A 317 -37.31 12.58 -29.31
N THR A 318 -38.33 12.98 -30.07
CA THR A 318 -39.73 12.58 -29.91
C THR A 318 -39.91 11.12 -30.33
N PHE A 319 -40.46 10.29 -29.43
CA PHE A 319 -40.81 8.90 -29.73
C PHE A 319 -41.99 8.83 -30.71
N PRO A 320 -41.93 7.99 -31.76
CA PRO A 320 -43.09 7.68 -32.58
C PRO A 320 -44.07 6.79 -31.82
N HIS A 321 -45.33 7.23 -31.79
CA HIS A 321 -46.50 6.49 -31.32
C HIS A 321 -46.61 5.14 -32.04
N ALA A 322 -46.51 4.04 -31.30
CA ALA A 322 -47.07 2.76 -31.67
C ALA A 322 -48.42 2.58 -30.97
N THR A 323 -49.39 2.12 -31.74
CA THR A 323 -50.80 1.93 -31.44
C THR A 323 -51.07 0.86 -30.39
N ASP A 324 -51.87 1.19 -29.38
CA ASP A 324 -52.57 0.23 -28.52
C ASP A 324 -53.61 -0.58 -29.31
N PRO A 325 -53.89 -1.81 -28.88
CA PRO A 325 -55.26 -2.27 -28.81
C PRO A 325 -55.66 -2.68 -27.38
N LEU A 326 -56.72 -2.01 -26.92
CA LEU A 326 -57.81 -2.51 -26.06
C LEU A 326 -57.49 -2.88 -24.60
N ILE A 327 -57.81 -1.93 -23.71
CA ILE A 327 -58.20 -2.19 -22.31
C ILE A 327 -59.71 -2.45 -22.29
N ALA A 328 -60.11 -3.57 -21.69
CA ALA A 328 -61.47 -3.80 -21.23
C ALA A 328 -61.60 -3.32 -19.78
N ASP A 329 -62.66 -2.55 -19.53
CA ASP A 329 -63.19 -2.08 -18.25
C ASP A 329 -63.16 -3.13 -17.13
N PHE A 330 -62.90 -2.70 -15.89
CA PHE A 330 -63.79 -2.99 -14.75
C PHE A 330 -63.50 -2.07 -13.55
N LYS A 331 -64.59 -1.53 -12.98
CA LYS A 331 -64.66 -0.55 -11.87
C LYS A 331 -64.39 -1.15 -10.48
N PRO A 332 -64.08 -0.30 -9.47
CA PRO A 332 -63.78 -0.70 -8.10
C PRO A 332 -65.04 -0.74 -7.22
N ASP A 333 -65.07 -1.62 -6.21
CA ASP A 333 -65.78 -1.37 -4.95
C ASP A 333 -65.47 -2.41 -3.84
N GLN A 334 -65.51 -1.93 -2.59
CA GLN A 334 -65.70 -2.63 -1.29
C GLN A 334 -64.51 -3.07 -0.39
N VAL A 335 -64.21 -2.19 0.58
CA VAL A 335 -64.21 -2.31 2.07
C VAL A 335 -63.85 -3.65 2.79
N PHE A 336 -62.80 -3.55 3.64
CA PHE A 336 -62.37 -4.22 4.90
C PHE A 336 -63.33 -5.21 5.65
N PRO A 337 -62.84 -6.22 6.43
CA PRO A 337 -62.06 -6.00 7.68
C PRO A 337 -61.02 -7.08 8.13
N THR A 338 -60.57 -6.88 9.36
CA THR A 338 -59.38 -7.24 10.17
C THR A 338 -59.23 -8.67 10.72
N GLU A 339 -58.06 -8.91 11.38
CA GLU A 339 -57.67 -9.98 12.34
C GLU A 339 -57.12 -11.28 11.72
N ASP A 340 -56.20 -12.08 12.29
CA ASP A 340 -55.32 -12.02 13.46
C ASP A 340 -54.22 -13.12 13.28
N TYR A 341 -53.25 -13.13 14.20
CA TYR A 341 -52.07 -14.00 14.38
C TYR A 341 -52.13 -15.51 14.00
N ALA A 342 -50.96 -16.00 13.55
CA ALA A 342 -50.18 -17.13 14.10
C ALA A 342 -49.73 -18.23 13.11
N ASN A 343 -48.41 -18.49 13.14
CA ASN A 343 -47.66 -19.73 12.86
C ASN A 343 -48.10 -20.67 11.73
N LEU A 344 -47.19 -20.95 10.78
CA LEU A 344 -46.62 -22.30 10.67
C LEU A 344 -45.31 -22.30 9.85
N SER A 345 -44.34 -23.04 10.37
CA SER A 345 -43.07 -23.40 9.75
C SER A 345 -43.29 -24.30 8.54
N LEU A 346 -42.63 -24.03 7.40
CA LEU A 346 -42.42 -24.97 6.29
C LEU A 346 -41.12 -24.59 5.56
N THR A 347 -40.30 -25.62 5.36
CA THR A 347 -38.98 -25.65 4.70
C THR A 347 -39.03 -25.31 3.21
N PRO A 348 -37.90 -24.88 2.62
CA PRO A 348 -37.64 -25.13 1.21
C PRO A 348 -36.37 -25.98 0.96
N PRO A 349 -36.29 -26.68 -0.18
CA PRO A 349 -35.29 -27.72 -0.43
C PRO A 349 -33.95 -27.16 -0.95
N ALA A 350 -32.91 -27.96 -0.72
CA ALA A 350 -31.56 -27.76 -1.20
C ALA A 350 -31.44 -27.91 -2.73
N ILE A 351 -30.77 -26.96 -3.39
CA ILE A 351 -30.10 -27.15 -4.68
C ILE A 351 -28.80 -26.31 -4.72
N GLY A 352 -27.67 -27.01 -4.62
CA GLY A 352 -26.43 -26.81 -5.38
C GLY A 352 -25.57 -25.55 -5.16
N SER A 353 -24.46 -25.69 -4.41
CA SER A 353 -23.17 -25.01 -4.71
C SER A 353 -22.04 -25.44 -3.75
N ASP A 354 -21.63 -26.71 -3.81
CA ASP A 354 -20.36 -27.18 -3.20
C ASP A 354 -19.33 -27.41 -4.30
N LEU A 355 -18.49 -26.40 -4.64
CA LEU A 355 -17.30 -26.62 -5.47
C LEU A 355 -16.20 -25.54 -5.33
N LEU A 356 -16.03 -24.85 -4.18
CA LEU A 356 -14.92 -23.88 -4.00
C LEU A 356 -14.33 -23.81 -2.58
N SER A 357 -14.23 -24.94 -1.87
CA SER A 357 -13.66 -25.02 -0.51
C SER A 357 -12.56 -26.06 -0.33
N SER A 358 -11.71 -26.25 -1.35
CA SER A 358 -10.50 -27.07 -1.20
C SER A 358 -9.28 -26.50 -1.92
N LEU A 359 -8.78 -25.32 -1.55
CA LEU A 359 -7.43 -24.93 -1.96
C LEU A 359 -6.81 -23.85 -1.04
N SER A 360 -6.79 -24.11 0.26
CA SER A 360 -5.95 -23.33 1.18
C SER A 360 -5.69 -24.08 2.47
N THR A 361 -4.78 -25.05 2.41
CA THR A 361 -3.98 -25.41 3.59
C THR A 361 -2.53 -25.59 3.17
N SER A 362 -1.74 -24.67 3.68
CA SER A 362 -0.29 -24.53 3.65
C SER A 362 0.45 -25.72 4.26
N ASN A 363 1.55 -26.10 3.61
CA ASN A 363 2.54 -27.07 4.06
C ASN A 363 3.66 -26.33 4.83
N SER A 364 3.91 -26.67 6.09
CA SER A 364 5.14 -26.33 6.81
C SER A 364 5.48 -27.39 7.87
N TYR A 365 6.44 -28.26 7.50
CA TYR A 365 7.56 -28.92 8.23
C TYR A 365 7.44 -29.33 9.71
N GLY A 366 7.86 -30.58 10.02
CA GLY A 366 8.51 -30.93 11.30
C GLY A 366 8.30 -32.37 11.84
N LEU A 367 9.36 -33.19 11.84
CA LEU A 367 9.49 -34.54 12.44
C LEU A 367 9.45 -34.50 14.00
N ALA A 368 8.59 -35.28 14.68
CA ALA A 368 8.83 -36.55 15.46
C ALA A 368 9.60 -36.46 16.82
N PRO A 369 9.49 -37.40 17.80
CA PRO A 369 8.41 -38.34 18.16
C PRO A 369 8.09 -38.48 19.71
N ALA A 370 6.86 -38.93 19.99
CA ALA A 370 6.37 -39.96 20.93
C ALA A 370 6.79 -40.13 22.44
N ILE A 371 5.75 -40.44 23.25
CA ILE A 371 5.63 -41.27 24.48
C ILE A 371 5.53 -40.57 25.86
N GLY A 372 4.43 -40.82 26.60
CA GLY A 372 4.50 -41.04 28.06
C GLY A 372 3.49 -40.37 29.01
N SER A 373 2.22 -40.80 29.01
CA SER A 373 1.32 -41.05 30.17
C SER A 373 1.37 -40.27 31.52
N ALA A 374 0.21 -39.67 31.84
CA ALA A 374 -0.62 -39.93 33.05
C ALA A 374 -0.53 -39.08 34.36
N LYS A 375 -1.74 -38.58 34.74
CA LYS A 375 -2.39 -38.48 36.08
C LYS A 375 -2.27 -37.21 36.97
N LYS A 376 -3.42 -36.51 37.04
CA LYS A 376 -4.28 -36.17 38.22
C LYS A 376 -4.02 -34.90 39.08
N ARG A 377 -5.09 -34.05 39.12
CA ARG A 377 -5.73 -33.26 40.23
C ARG A 377 -4.88 -32.14 40.87
N LYS A 378 -5.20 -30.84 40.81
CA LYS A 378 -6.36 -29.98 41.24
C LYS A 378 -6.62 -29.94 42.76
N MET A 379 -6.25 -28.82 43.39
CA MET A 379 -6.87 -27.99 44.47
C MET A 379 -5.78 -27.01 44.96
N GLU A 380 -5.76 -25.69 44.74
CA GLU A 380 -6.64 -24.55 45.11
C GLU A 380 -6.64 -24.14 46.60
N SER A 381 -6.48 -22.82 46.82
CA SER A 381 -6.69 -22.00 48.03
C SER A 381 -5.49 -21.84 48.97
N ASN A 382 -5.14 -20.68 49.54
CA ASN A 382 -5.53 -19.26 49.43
C ASN A 382 -4.49 -18.46 50.27
N GLU A 383 -4.23 -17.19 49.92
CA GLU A 383 -3.85 -16.00 50.75
C GLU A 383 -3.08 -16.19 52.10
N ASP A 384 -2.03 -15.48 52.49
CA ASP A 384 -1.79 -14.02 52.43
C ASP A 384 -0.37 -13.68 52.96
N PHE A 385 0.23 -12.62 52.39
CA PHE A 385 1.31 -11.71 52.86
C PHE A 385 2.74 -12.17 53.26
N PRO A 386 3.79 -11.39 52.88
CA PRO A 386 5.19 -11.63 53.22
C PRO A 386 5.60 -10.94 54.54
N ASP A 387 6.42 -11.62 55.34
CA ASP A 387 7.19 -10.98 56.42
C ASP A 387 8.68 -11.35 56.29
N LEU A 388 9.51 -10.35 56.55
CA LEU A 388 10.92 -10.23 56.23
C LEU A 388 11.79 -10.82 57.33
N GLY A 389 12.79 -11.62 56.94
CA GLY A 389 14.02 -11.76 57.71
C GLY A 389 14.51 -13.19 57.88
N GLY A 390 15.77 -13.41 57.53
CA GLY A 390 16.52 -14.58 57.98
C GLY A 390 17.31 -15.27 56.87
N ASP A 391 18.63 -15.11 56.96
CA ASP A 391 19.71 -15.90 56.35
C ASP A 391 19.31 -17.26 55.75
N VAL A 392 19.61 -17.52 54.48
CA VAL A 392 20.90 -18.07 54.03
C VAL A 392 21.30 -19.31 54.84
N MET A 393 21.11 -20.49 54.22
CA MET A 393 21.57 -21.81 54.64
C MET A 393 20.68 -22.56 55.64
N ASP A 394 19.67 -23.26 55.11
CA ASP A 394 19.13 -24.43 55.81
C ASP A 394 18.61 -25.45 54.78
N GLY A 395 19.30 -26.59 54.64
CA GLY A 395 18.97 -27.63 53.65
C GLY A 395 20.15 -28.34 52.99
N LEU A 396 21.38 -28.15 53.49
CA LEU A 396 22.53 -28.99 53.11
C LEU A 396 22.83 -29.95 54.26
N ASP A 397 22.86 -31.24 53.96
CA ASP A 397 23.09 -32.34 54.90
C ASP A 397 24.36 -32.12 55.77
N ASP A 398 24.20 -32.33 57.08
CA ASP A 398 25.22 -32.16 58.12
C ASP A 398 26.50 -32.99 57.90
N ASP A 399 26.42 -34.06 57.09
CA ASP A 399 27.56 -34.93 56.78
C ASP A 399 28.49 -34.30 55.71
N VAL A 400 27.98 -33.41 54.85
CA VAL A 400 28.77 -32.71 53.82
C VAL A 400 29.51 -31.50 54.40
N ALA A 401 28.91 -30.84 55.39
CA ALA A 401 29.51 -29.71 56.10
C ALA A 401 30.70 -30.13 56.99
N ALA A 402 30.71 -31.38 57.49
CA ALA A 402 31.81 -31.92 58.29
C ALA A 402 33.04 -32.29 57.46
N MET A 403 32.85 -32.80 56.24
CA MET A 403 33.95 -33.18 55.33
C MET A 403 34.74 -31.95 54.83
N LEU A 404 34.07 -30.81 54.67
CA LEU A 404 34.66 -29.54 54.22
C LEU A 404 35.46 -28.79 55.29
N ARG A 405 35.36 -29.15 56.58
CA ARG A 405 36.15 -28.51 57.66
C ARG A 405 37.48 -29.18 57.96
N GLN A 406 37.69 -30.44 57.55
CA GLN A 406 38.95 -31.16 57.83
C GLN A 406 40.05 -30.91 56.79
N ASP A 407 39.71 -30.57 55.54
CA ASP A 407 40.72 -30.38 54.48
C ASP A 407 41.33 -28.96 54.41
N THR A 408 40.78 -27.98 55.13
CA THR A 408 41.29 -26.60 55.13
C THR A 408 42.25 -26.27 56.28
N ALA A 409 42.59 -27.24 57.13
CA ALA A 409 43.47 -27.04 58.30
C ALA A 409 44.91 -27.58 58.12
N SER A 410 45.33 -27.92 56.90
CA SER A 410 46.69 -28.41 56.60
C SER A 410 47.53 -27.47 55.73
N PHE A 411 47.13 -26.20 55.61
CA PHE A 411 48.00 -25.10 55.17
C PHE A 411 47.83 -23.87 56.08
N SER A 412 48.20 -24.01 57.36
CA SER A 412 49.07 -23.06 58.08
C SER A 412 49.46 -23.60 59.45
#